data_AF-A0A0F8WBK0-F1
#
_entry.id   AF-A0A0F8WBK0-F1
#
_cell.length_a   1.000
_cell.length_b   1.000
_cell.length_c   1.000
_cell.angle_alpha   90.00
_cell.angle_beta   90.00
_cell.angle_gamma   90.00
#
_symmetry.space_group_name_H-M   'P 1'
#
loop_
_entity.id
_entity.type
_entity.pdbx_description
1 polymer ?
#
loop_
_entity_poly.entity_id
_entity_poly.type
_entity_poly.pdbx_seq_one_letter_code
_entity_poly.pdbx_strand_id
1 'polypeptide(L)'
;MKGWAVLSLIVLGQMALAAGPDRSQRPVPRDNGGTLPVIVVPSGAIEQPKRDPAARAAAEGGQGMKSSLRPSLRSRKAEKAARARQQMRAKGAVCGDLAIQGAQVGRVPGKISGCGIENAVKIRSVSGIKLSNSAVMDCTTAKALDTWVRQSAVPALAGQGGGLKQLRVAEHYA
;
A
#
# COMPACT_ATOMS: atom_id res chain seq x y z
N MET A 1 70.01 -1.68 28.97
CA MET A 1 69.02 -1.80 30.08
C MET A 1 68.44 -0.41 30.35
N LYS A 2 67.11 -0.31 30.56
CA LYS A 2 66.31 0.90 30.86
C LYS A 2 65.90 1.78 29.67
N GLY A 3 64.92 1.29 28.90
CA GLY A 3 63.99 2.11 28.11
C GLY A 3 62.53 1.65 28.24
N TRP A 4 62.25 0.70 29.14
CA TRP A 4 60.96 0.03 29.35
C TRP A 4 59.95 0.88 30.15
N ALA A 5 60.07 2.20 30.09
CA ALA A 5 59.22 3.14 30.82
C ALA A 5 58.36 4.02 29.88
N VAL A 6 58.37 3.77 28.57
CA VAL A 6 57.55 4.54 27.60
C VAL A 6 56.21 3.85 27.31
N LEU A 7 56.05 2.57 27.70
CA LEU A 7 54.83 1.81 27.37
C LEU A 7 53.68 1.95 28.41
N SER A 8 53.91 2.59 29.55
CA SER A 8 52.92 2.67 30.63
C SER A 8 52.13 4.00 30.69
N LEU A 9 52.37 4.94 29.76
CA LEU A 9 51.73 6.26 29.78
C LEU A 9 50.66 6.48 28.68
N ILE A 10 50.16 5.42 28.03
CA ILE A 10 49.15 5.51 26.94
C ILE A 10 47.93 4.61 27.20
N VAL A 11 47.54 4.39 28.47
CA VAL A 11 46.32 3.60 28.79
C VAL A 11 45.46 4.29 29.85
N LEU A 12 45.19 5.59 29.68
CA LEU A 12 44.14 6.28 30.43
C LEU A 12 43.49 7.32 29.51
N GLY A 13 42.56 6.89 28.66
CA GLY A 13 41.87 7.80 27.77
C GLY A 13 40.68 7.18 27.04
N GLN A 14 39.49 7.51 27.56
CA GLN A 14 38.21 7.61 26.83
C GLN A 14 37.34 6.35 26.76
N MET A 15 36.69 6.03 27.88
CA MET A 15 35.36 5.40 27.85
C MET A 15 34.35 6.47 27.42
N ALA A 16 34.05 6.55 26.13
CA ALA A 16 32.92 7.33 25.64
C ALA A 16 31.63 6.59 26.00
N LEU A 17 31.07 6.89 27.18
CA LEU A 17 29.68 6.60 27.49
C LEU A 17 28.81 7.49 26.62
N ALA A 18 28.45 7.01 25.43
CA ALA A 18 27.42 7.61 24.61
C ALA A 18 26.06 7.32 25.26
N ALA A 19 25.74 8.02 26.34
CA ALA A 19 24.38 8.15 26.81
C ALA A 19 23.60 8.92 25.72
N GLY A 20 22.74 8.23 24.98
CA GLY A 20 21.77 8.90 24.12
C GLY A 20 20.90 9.84 24.97
N PRO A 21 20.40 10.97 24.42
CA PRO A 21 19.56 11.87 25.18
C PRO A 21 18.29 11.14 25.65
N ASP A 22 18.10 11.01 26.97
CA ASP A 22 16.94 10.37 27.62
C ASP A 22 15.60 11.09 27.34
N ARG A 23 15.64 12.22 26.62
CA ARG A 23 14.46 12.95 26.19
C ARG A 23 14.47 13.10 24.68
N SER A 24 13.60 12.35 24.02
CA SER A 24 13.16 12.68 22.66
C SER A 24 12.56 14.09 22.67
N GLN A 25 12.86 14.94 21.68
CA GLN A 25 12.08 16.15 21.39
C GLN A 25 10.71 15.77 20.83
N ARG A 26 9.93 15.00 21.60
CA ARG A 26 8.53 14.78 21.27
C ARG A 26 7.82 16.13 21.40
N PRO A 27 6.99 16.52 20.42
CA PRO A 27 6.15 17.70 20.54
C PRO A 27 5.35 17.62 21.84
N VAL A 28 5.56 18.59 22.73
CA VAL A 28 4.73 18.76 23.92
C VAL A 28 3.33 19.19 23.47
N PRO A 29 2.25 18.63 24.04
CA PRO A 29 0.90 19.11 23.80
C PRO A 29 0.88 20.62 24.07
N ARG A 30 0.44 21.41 23.10
CA ARG A 30 0.24 22.83 23.33
C ARG A 30 -0.95 22.96 24.27
N ASP A 31 -0.69 23.40 25.49
CA ASP A 31 -1.74 23.75 26.44
C ASP A 31 -2.38 25.06 25.99
N ASN A 32 -3.28 24.96 25.02
CA ASN A 32 -4.19 26.03 24.67
C ASN A 32 -5.59 25.63 25.09
N GLY A 33 -5.77 25.39 26.41
CA GLY A 33 -7.03 25.54 27.17
C GLY A 33 -8.30 24.88 26.62
N GLY A 34 -8.15 24.00 25.65
CA GLY A 34 -9.18 23.62 24.70
C GLY A 34 -9.03 22.15 24.36
N THR A 35 -9.01 21.30 25.39
CA THR A 35 -9.18 19.86 25.23
C THR A 35 -10.63 19.64 24.84
N LEU A 36 -10.93 19.68 23.53
CA LEU A 36 -12.25 19.27 23.05
C LEU A 36 -12.41 17.78 23.36
N PRO A 37 -13.43 17.37 24.14
CA PRO A 37 -13.65 15.96 24.42
C PRO A 37 -13.94 15.24 23.10
N VAL A 38 -13.15 14.20 22.80
CA VAL A 38 -13.43 13.30 21.69
C VAL A 38 -14.55 12.37 22.15
N ILE A 39 -15.78 12.69 21.77
CA ILE A 39 -16.95 11.86 22.05
C ILE A 39 -17.11 10.89 20.88
N VAL A 40 -16.94 9.61 21.17
CA VAL A 40 -17.21 8.53 20.21
C VAL A 40 -18.68 8.16 20.36
N VAL A 41 -19.48 8.40 19.31
CA VAL A 41 -20.88 7.99 19.32
C VAL A 41 -21.00 6.47 19.18
N PRO A 42 -22.11 5.84 19.61
CA PRO A 42 -22.29 4.39 19.55
C PRO A 42 -22.08 3.77 18.16
N SER A 43 -22.25 4.56 17.10
CA SER A 43 -21.99 4.18 15.71
C SER A 43 -20.49 4.07 15.34
N GLY A 44 -19.57 4.33 16.26
CA GLY A 44 -18.12 4.36 16.01
C GLY A 44 -17.64 5.60 15.25
N ALA A 45 -18.53 6.54 14.96
CA ALA A 45 -18.17 7.83 14.40
C ALA A 45 -17.67 8.78 15.51
N ILE A 46 -16.77 9.69 15.14
CA ILE A 46 -16.38 10.79 16.01
C ILE A 46 -17.45 11.87 15.87
N GLU A 47 -18.08 12.29 16.98
CA GLU A 47 -19.05 13.38 16.96
C GLU A 47 -18.36 14.66 16.48
N GLN A 48 -18.86 15.25 15.40
CA GLN A 48 -18.25 16.48 14.88
C GLN A 48 -18.62 17.63 15.83
N PRO A 49 -17.62 18.35 16.39
CA PRO A 49 -17.92 19.48 17.24
C PRO A 49 -18.74 20.51 16.47
N LYS A 50 -19.75 21.08 17.13
CA LYS A 50 -20.60 22.13 16.56
C LYS A 50 -19.71 23.29 16.12
N ARG A 51 -19.51 23.41 14.81
CA ARG A 51 -18.64 24.43 14.22
C ARG A 51 -19.15 25.81 14.65
N ASP A 52 -18.23 26.67 15.10
CA ASP A 52 -18.54 28.03 15.55
C ASP A 52 -19.36 28.78 14.47
N PRO A 53 -20.56 29.30 14.80
CA PRO A 53 -21.40 30.02 13.86
C PRO A 53 -20.70 31.25 13.26
N ALA A 54 -19.81 31.92 13.99
CA ALA A 54 -19.04 33.04 13.45
C ALA A 54 -18.01 32.58 12.41
N ALA A 55 -17.26 31.51 12.70
CA ALA A 55 -16.36 30.89 11.72
C ALA A 55 -17.09 30.37 10.47
N ARG A 56 -18.31 29.85 10.63
CA ARG A 56 -19.14 29.39 9.52
C ARG A 56 -19.66 30.56 8.67
N ALA A 57 -20.14 31.62 9.30
CA ALA A 57 -20.56 32.84 8.62
C ALA A 57 -19.40 33.54 7.89
N ALA A 58 -18.19 33.52 8.46
CA ALA A 58 -16.98 34.03 7.79
C ALA A 58 -16.58 33.18 6.57
N ALA A 59 -16.68 31.85 6.65
CA ALA A 59 -16.43 30.96 5.53
C ALA A 59 -17.47 31.12 4.40
N GLU A 60 -18.75 31.20 4.76
CA GLU A 60 -19.88 31.41 3.83
C GLU A 60 -19.86 32.83 3.23
N GLY A 61 -19.40 33.83 3.99
CA GLY A 61 -19.18 35.20 3.55
C GLY A 61 -17.90 35.42 2.72
N GLY A 62 -17.20 34.35 2.34
CA GLY A 62 -16.02 34.43 1.45
C GLY A 62 -14.77 35.05 2.09
N GLN A 63 -14.71 35.13 3.43
CA GLN A 63 -13.54 35.57 4.20
C GLN A 63 -12.54 34.42 4.48
N GLY A 64 -12.81 33.22 3.96
CA GLY A 64 -11.85 32.11 3.95
C GLY A 64 -10.84 32.20 2.79
N MET A 65 -9.87 31.27 2.76
CA MET A 65 -8.90 31.15 1.68
C MET A 65 -9.64 30.89 0.35
N LYS A 66 -9.75 31.93 -0.50
CA LYS A 66 -10.50 31.90 -1.77
C LYS A 66 -9.92 30.91 -2.79
N SER A 67 -8.67 30.49 -2.57
CA SER A 67 -7.97 29.49 -3.36
C SER A 67 -7.25 28.53 -2.43
N SER A 68 -7.54 27.24 -2.61
CA SER A 68 -6.84 26.14 -1.95
C SER A 68 -5.98 25.45 -3.00
N LEU A 69 -4.70 25.20 -2.69
CA LEU A 69 -3.83 24.34 -3.50
C LEU A 69 -4.27 22.86 -3.47
N ARG A 70 -5.17 22.49 -2.55
CA ARG A 70 -5.87 21.20 -2.60
C ARG A 70 -7.11 21.31 -3.50
N PRO A 71 -7.21 20.52 -4.58
CA PRO A 71 -8.38 20.51 -5.44
C PRO A 71 -9.65 20.19 -4.64
N SER A 72 -10.66 21.06 -4.71
CA SER A 72 -11.91 20.93 -3.95
C SER A 72 -12.92 19.94 -4.55
N LEU A 73 -12.79 19.63 -5.85
CA LEU A 73 -13.48 18.53 -6.53
C LEU A 73 -12.48 17.78 -7.41
N ARG A 74 -12.62 16.45 -7.48
CA ARG A 74 -11.97 15.68 -8.56
C ARG A 74 -12.44 16.28 -9.88
N SER A 75 -11.53 16.83 -10.68
CA SER A 75 -11.91 17.48 -11.93
C SER A 75 -12.66 16.48 -12.83
N ARG A 76 -13.62 16.96 -13.63
CA ARG A 76 -14.34 16.11 -14.60
C ARG A 76 -13.38 15.31 -15.50
N LYS A 77 -12.21 15.89 -15.82
CA LYS A 77 -11.12 15.22 -16.55
C LYS A 77 -10.55 14.03 -15.76
N ALA A 78 -10.25 14.21 -14.47
CA ALA A 78 -9.76 13.14 -13.61
C ALA A 78 -10.78 12.00 -13.46
N GLU A 79 -12.06 12.32 -13.30
CA GLU A 79 -13.12 11.31 -13.25
C GLU A 79 -13.28 10.56 -14.58
N LYS A 80 -13.29 11.27 -15.71
CA LYS A 80 -13.37 10.65 -17.04
C LYS A 80 -12.19 9.71 -17.28
N ALA A 81 -10.98 10.12 -16.88
CA ALA A 81 -9.78 9.29 -16.95
C ALA A 81 -9.89 8.05 -16.03
N ALA A 82 -10.42 8.18 -14.81
CA ALA A 82 -10.65 7.06 -13.92
C ALA A 82 -11.67 6.06 -14.49
N ARG A 83 -12.80 6.54 -15.02
CA ARG A 83 -13.82 5.73 -15.70
C ARG A 83 -13.23 4.98 -16.90
N ALA A 84 -12.46 5.66 -17.74
CA ALA A 84 -11.78 5.02 -18.87
C ALA A 84 -10.81 3.91 -18.42
N ARG A 85 -10.02 4.15 -17.37
CA ARG A 85 -9.12 3.12 -16.79
C ARG A 85 -9.89 1.91 -16.26
N GLN A 86 -11.03 2.14 -15.62
CA GLN A 86 -11.88 1.07 -15.12
C GLN A 86 -12.48 0.24 -16.26
N GLN A 87 -12.94 0.89 -17.34
CA GLN A 87 -13.41 0.19 -18.54
C GLN A 87 -12.30 -0.65 -19.19
N MET A 88 -11.07 -0.13 -19.27
CA MET A 88 -9.93 -0.88 -19.80
C MET A 88 -9.59 -2.11 -18.96
N ARG A 89 -9.73 -2.02 -17.62
CA ARG A 89 -9.58 -3.18 -16.73
C ARG A 89 -10.70 -4.19 -16.90
N ALA A 90 -11.92 -3.73 -17.10
CA ALA A 90 -13.05 -4.62 -17.38
C ALA A 90 -12.85 -5.39 -18.68
N LYS A 91 -12.30 -4.76 -19.73
CA LYS A 91 -11.96 -5.44 -20.99
C LYS A 91 -10.88 -6.51 -20.85
N GLY A 92 -9.94 -6.33 -19.93
CA GLY A 92 -8.85 -7.27 -19.67
C GLY A 92 -9.17 -8.29 -18.57
N ALA A 93 -10.38 -8.28 -18.02
CA ALA A 93 -10.77 -9.18 -16.95
C ALA A 93 -11.04 -10.58 -17.50
N VAL A 94 -10.58 -11.60 -16.78
CA VAL A 94 -10.81 -13.00 -17.11
C VAL A 94 -11.42 -13.73 -15.92
N CYS A 95 -11.99 -14.91 -16.15
CA CYS A 95 -12.58 -15.75 -15.09
C CYS A 95 -13.73 -15.12 -14.30
N GLY A 96 -14.35 -14.07 -14.84
CA GLY A 96 -15.43 -13.32 -14.18
C GLY A 96 -14.96 -12.40 -13.05
N ASP A 97 -13.66 -12.14 -12.93
CA ASP A 97 -13.08 -11.34 -11.86
C ASP A 97 -12.25 -10.17 -12.41
N LEU A 98 -12.56 -8.95 -11.96
CA LEU A 98 -11.84 -7.73 -12.33
C LEU A 98 -10.42 -7.68 -11.74
N ALA A 99 -10.16 -8.38 -10.64
CA ALA A 99 -8.83 -8.47 -10.03
C ALA A 99 -7.87 -9.30 -10.90
N ILE A 100 -8.40 -10.23 -11.70
CA ILE A 100 -7.61 -11.12 -12.56
C ILE A 100 -7.59 -10.55 -13.98
N GLN A 101 -6.41 -10.15 -14.42
CA GLN A 101 -6.22 -9.52 -15.72
C GLN A 101 -5.43 -10.43 -16.65
N GLY A 102 -5.93 -10.63 -17.87
CA GLY A 102 -5.35 -11.56 -18.82
C GLY A 102 -6.09 -11.60 -20.15
N ALA A 103 -5.93 -12.71 -20.86
CA ALA A 103 -6.67 -13.06 -22.07
C ALA A 103 -7.12 -14.52 -22.01
N GLN A 104 -8.25 -14.83 -22.66
CA GLN A 104 -8.69 -16.22 -22.83
C GLN A 104 -7.84 -16.89 -23.91
N VAL A 105 -7.43 -18.14 -23.66
CA VAL A 105 -6.64 -18.95 -24.61
C VAL A 105 -7.47 -20.11 -25.15
N GLY A 106 -8.31 -20.72 -24.31
CA GLY A 106 -9.07 -21.92 -24.68
C GLY A 106 -8.28 -23.19 -24.34
N ARG A 107 -8.44 -24.23 -25.15
CA ARG A 107 -7.83 -25.53 -24.85
C ARG A 107 -6.33 -25.53 -25.09
N VAL A 108 -5.56 -25.96 -24.10
CA VAL A 108 -4.13 -26.20 -24.18
C VAL A 108 -3.87 -27.69 -23.95
N PRO A 109 -3.44 -28.44 -24.98
CA PRO A 109 -3.20 -29.88 -24.85
C PRO A 109 -1.94 -30.14 -24.03
N GLY A 110 -1.96 -31.17 -23.19
CA GLY A 110 -0.76 -31.68 -22.56
C GLY A 110 0.03 -32.59 -23.49
N LYS A 111 1.34 -32.70 -23.27
CA LYS A 111 2.22 -33.63 -24.00
C LYS A 111 1.93 -35.10 -23.67
N ILE A 112 1.32 -35.36 -22.52
CA ILE A 112 1.02 -36.69 -21.98
C ILE A 112 -0.50 -36.85 -21.88
N SER A 113 -1.00 -38.07 -22.11
CA SER A 113 -2.42 -38.39 -21.98
C SER A 113 -2.95 -38.06 -20.58
N GLY A 114 -4.09 -37.37 -20.52
CA GLY A 114 -4.70 -36.94 -19.24
C GLY A 114 -4.20 -35.59 -18.72
N CYS A 115 -3.17 -35.01 -19.35
CA CYS A 115 -2.75 -33.64 -19.09
C CYS A 115 -3.38 -32.68 -20.13
N GLY A 116 -3.82 -31.52 -19.68
CA GLY A 116 -4.34 -30.46 -20.53
C GLY A 116 -5.15 -29.48 -19.70
N ILE A 117 -5.46 -28.32 -20.28
CA ILE A 117 -6.39 -27.36 -19.71
C ILE A 117 -7.43 -27.04 -20.77
N GLU A 118 -8.71 -27.31 -20.50
CA GLU A 118 -9.80 -27.07 -21.46
C GLU A 118 -10.10 -25.58 -21.67
N ASN A 119 -10.15 -24.82 -20.59
CA ASN A 119 -10.53 -23.41 -20.59
C ASN A 119 -9.40 -22.57 -19.99
N ALA A 120 -8.25 -22.60 -20.66
CA ALA A 120 -7.07 -21.90 -20.18
C ALA A 120 -7.18 -20.39 -20.37
N VAL A 121 -6.59 -19.67 -19.43
CA VAL A 121 -6.42 -18.23 -19.45
C VAL A 121 -4.95 -17.89 -19.31
N LYS A 122 -4.50 -16.89 -20.07
CA LYS A 122 -3.16 -16.31 -19.96
C LYS A 122 -3.25 -15.06 -19.10
N ILE A 123 -2.84 -15.17 -17.84
CA ILE A 123 -2.91 -14.08 -16.87
C ILE A 123 -1.60 -13.30 -16.82
N ARG A 124 -1.71 -11.98 -16.69
CA ARG A 124 -0.56 -11.05 -16.59
C ARG A 124 -0.46 -10.35 -15.24
N SER A 125 -1.57 -10.21 -14.53
CA SER A 125 -1.60 -9.64 -13.18
C SER A 125 -2.82 -10.10 -12.40
N VAL A 126 -2.66 -10.16 -11.08
CA VAL A 126 -3.68 -10.62 -10.14
C VAL A 126 -3.72 -9.65 -8.98
N SER A 127 -4.91 -9.15 -8.61
CA SER A 127 -5.07 -8.13 -7.56
C SER A 127 -4.16 -6.91 -7.69
N GLY A 128 -3.83 -6.53 -8.92
CA GLY A 128 -2.90 -5.43 -9.22
C GLY A 128 -1.42 -5.77 -9.11
N ILE A 129 -1.05 -6.98 -8.68
CA ILE A 129 0.31 -7.49 -8.65
C ILE A 129 0.66 -8.09 -10.02
N LYS A 130 1.76 -7.64 -10.63
CA LYS A 130 2.22 -8.15 -11.92
C LYS A 130 2.91 -9.50 -11.77
N LEU A 131 2.73 -10.36 -12.76
CA LEU A 131 3.56 -11.55 -12.96
C LEU A 131 4.77 -11.18 -13.82
N SER A 132 5.93 -11.81 -13.61
CA SER A 132 7.12 -11.59 -14.44
C SER A 132 6.93 -11.98 -15.88
N ASN A 133 6.28 -13.12 -16.10
CA ASN A 133 5.84 -13.60 -17.39
C ASN A 133 4.34 -13.85 -17.31
N SER A 134 3.64 -13.72 -18.43
CA SER A 134 2.21 -14.07 -18.44
C SER A 134 2.06 -15.59 -18.34
N ALA A 135 1.36 -16.06 -17.33
CA ALA A 135 1.23 -17.49 -17.02
C ALA A 135 -0.08 -18.04 -17.58
N VAL A 136 -0.03 -19.23 -18.17
CA VAL A 136 -1.21 -19.97 -18.63
C VAL A 136 -1.66 -20.94 -17.56
N MET A 137 -2.93 -20.88 -17.17
CA MET A 137 -3.57 -21.76 -16.18
C MET A 137 -5.09 -21.78 -16.36
N ASP A 138 -5.81 -22.63 -15.64
CA ASP A 138 -7.26 -22.61 -15.59
C ASP A 138 -7.80 -21.52 -14.65
N CYS A 139 -9.10 -21.24 -14.75
CA CYS A 139 -9.74 -20.20 -13.94
C CYS A 139 -9.84 -20.51 -12.44
N THR A 140 -9.89 -21.78 -12.04
CA THR A 140 -9.90 -22.17 -10.62
C THR A 140 -8.54 -21.86 -10.00
N THR A 141 -7.47 -22.24 -10.69
CA THR A 141 -6.09 -21.92 -10.27
C THR A 141 -5.85 -20.41 -10.24
N ALA A 142 -6.34 -19.65 -11.24
CA ALA A 142 -6.20 -18.20 -11.25
C ALA A 142 -6.89 -17.53 -10.04
N LYS A 143 -8.08 -18.00 -9.65
CA LYS A 143 -8.82 -17.51 -8.47
C LYS A 143 -8.14 -17.92 -7.15
N ALA A 144 -7.59 -19.12 -7.09
CA ALA A 144 -6.79 -19.55 -5.94
C ALA A 144 -5.55 -18.67 -5.76
N LEU A 145 -4.86 -18.35 -6.85
CA LEU A 145 -3.74 -17.41 -6.84
C LEU A 145 -4.17 -16.02 -6.35
N ASP A 146 -5.30 -15.48 -6.82
CA ASP A 146 -5.83 -14.20 -6.33
C ASP A 146 -6.10 -14.22 -4.83
N THR A 147 -6.75 -15.29 -4.36
CA THR A 147 -7.07 -15.47 -2.95
C THR A 147 -5.80 -15.48 -2.11
N TRP A 148 -4.79 -16.26 -2.50
CA TRP A 148 -3.49 -16.31 -1.82
C TRP A 148 -2.77 -14.96 -1.85
N VAL A 149 -2.78 -14.23 -2.98
CA VAL A 149 -2.16 -12.92 -3.08
C VAL A 149 -2.78 -11.94 -2.08
N ARG A 150 -4.11 -11.90 -2.02
CA ARG A 150 -4.85 -10.96 -1.18
C ARG A 150 -4.76 -11.31 0.31
N GLN A 151 -4.87 -12.59 0.65
CA GLN A 151 -4.98 -13.03 2.04
C GLN A 151 -3.64 -13.32 2.71
N SER A 152 -2.62 -13.69 1.94
CA SER A 152 -1.34 -14.16 2.50
C SER A 152 -0.16 -13.35 2.00
N ALA A 153 0.03 -13.25 0.68
CA ALA A 153 1.25 -12.67 0.13
C ALA A 153 1.38 -11.17 0.42
N VAL A 154 0.35 -10.38 0.12
CA VAL A 154 0.37 -8.93 0.37
C VAL A 154 0.50 -8.61 1.87
N PRO A 155 -0.30 -9.21 2.78
CA PRO A 155 -0.17 -8.96 4.21
C PRO A 155 1.21 -9.31 4.78
N ALA A 156 1.80 -10.44 4.35
CA ALA A 156 3.12 -10.87 4.82
C ALA A 156 4.24 -9.86 4.51
N LEU A 157 4.09 -9.09 3.43
CA LEU A 157 5.08 -8.10 2.98
C LEU A 157 4.71 -6.65 3.32
N ALA A 158 3.60 -6.41 4.03
CA ALA A 158 3.08 -5.07 4.31
C ALA A 158 4.05 -4.20 5.15
N GLY A 159 4.83 -4.83 6.05
CA GLY A 159 5.78 -4.13 6.92
C GLY A 159 7.16 -3.86 6.29
N GLN A 160 7.42 -4.32 5.08
CA GLN A 160 8.76 -4.29 4.46
C GLN A 160 9.08 -2.99 3.68
N GLY A 161 8.34 -1.90 3.93
CA GLY A 161 8.62 -0.56 3.36
C GLY A 161 8.36 -0.38 1.85
N GLY A 162 8.05 -1.46 1.12
CA GLY A 162 7.73 -1.41 -0.32
C GLY A 162 6.61 -2.37 -0.77
N GLY A 163 6.16 -3.27 0.11
CA GLY A 163 5.13 -4.26 -0.18
C GLY A 163 5.51 -5.25 -1.29
N LEU A 164 4.55 -6.10 -1.65
CA LEU A 164 4.71 -7.02 -2.77
C LEU A 164 4.64 -6.24 -4.10
N LYS A 165 5.75 -6.19 -4.84
CA LYS A 165 5.83 -5.47 -6.13
C LYS A 165 5.42 -6.33 -7.32
N GLN A 166 5.88 -7.58 -7.33
CA GLN A 166 5.78 -8.48 -8.48
C GLN A 166 5.97 -9.93 -8.03
N LEU A 167 5.27 -10.86 -8.68
CA LEU A 167 5.52 -12.29 -8.54
C LEU A 167 6.39 -12.78 -9.70
N ARG A 168 7.50 -13.45 -9.37
CA ARG A 168 8.32 -14.13 -10.38
C ARG A 168 7.70 -15.50 -10.65
N VAL A 169 7.28 -15.70 -11.89
CA VAL A 169 6.75 -16.98 -12.36
C VAL A 169 7.94 -17.91 -12.60
N ALA A 170 7.98 -19.01 -11.84
CA ALA A 170 8.97 -20.06 -12.04
C ALA A 170 8.67 -20.84 -13.33
N GLU A 171 7.45 -21.37 -13.42
CA GLU A 171 6.95 -22.13 -14.57
C GLU A 171 5.47 -21.84 -14.82
N HIS A 172 5.02 -22.08 -16.04
CA HIS A 172 3.60 -22.04 -16.40
C HIS A 172 3.27 -23.11 -17.45
N TYR A 173 1.97 -23.37 -17.64
CA TYR A 173 1.52 -24.36 -18.62
C TYR A 173 1.95 -23.95 -20.04
N ALA A 174 2.45 -24.90 -20.83
CA ALA A 174 3.02 -24.70 -22.17
C ALA A 174 2.43 -25.70 -23.17
#